data_AF-A0AAW1ISD9-F1
#
_entry.id   AF-A0AAW1ISD9-F1
#
_cell.length_a   1.000
_cell.length_b   1.000
_cell.length_c   1.000
_cell.angle_alpha   90.00
_cell.angle_beta   90.00
_cell.angle_gamma   90.00
#
_symmetry.space_group_name_H-M   'P 1'
#
loop_
_entity.id
_entity.type
_entity.pdbx_description
1 polymer ?
#
loop_
_entity_poly.entity_id
_entity_poly.type
_entity_poly.pdbx_seq_one_letter_code
_entity_poly.pdbx_strand_id
1 'polypeptide(L)'
;MILSWLLPRLKRRHGNSSPGRTESEDVSQALKDFGRVPIEMLKKQLIEANLKRDAALTEVSEMRSSFGELTKKLETLESYCEELKKALRQTVEANSSSKRVNLSDLMPVNEEVMIEGFLQIVSEARLSVKQFCKTLSDQIDESDEELTDNLNLLLKPYKLSLSSRHSKAVFYHLEAIINQAFYQDFENCVFQKNGTPKLLDPQQHRQAQFQSFASLRNLSWNEVLKKGTKCYSEELNQFCDQKMRCIITTLKWTTPWSETLLESFFVAGKCIWLLHLLAFSFCPPLMILRVDENRPFDSHYMEDIFADKQKEQKPSRVKAMIMPGFYVQDKILRCKVLCRYKSVAS
;
A
#
# COMPACT_ATOMS: atom_id res chain seq x y z
N MET A 1 24.77 15.25 17.67
CA MET A 1 24.00 16.50 17.38
C MET A 1 22.86 16.08 16.46
N ILE A 2 21.56 16.22 16.69
CA ILE A 2 20.71 17.07 17.53
C ILE A 2 19.40 16.28 17.73
N LEU A 3 18.93 16.13 18.97
CA LEU A 3 17.51 15.91 19.29
C LEU A 3 17.19 16.71 20.55
N SER A 4 17.42 18.02 20.48
CA SER A 4 16.65 18.97 21.26
C SER A 4 15.31 19.11 20.57
N TRP A 5 14.19 18.81 21.24
CA TRP A 5 12.85 19.40 21.05
C TRP A 5 11.77 18.52 21.73
N LEU A 6 11.72 18.49 23.07
CA LEU A 6 10.50 18.10 23.81
C LEU A 6 10.47 18.76 25.20
N LEU A 7 10.51 20.10 25.25
CA LEU A 7 10.09 20.85 26.44
C LEU A 7 9.21 22.03 26.03
N PRO A 8 7.96 22.11 26.54
CA PRO A 8 7.14 23.32 26.41
C PRO A 8 7.81 24.49 27.17
N ARG A 9 8.11 25.55 26.42
CA ARG A 9 8.57 26.84 26.96
C ARG A 9 7.45 27.45 27.81
N LEU A 10 7.63 27.54 29.12
CA LEU A 10 6.82 28.42 29.97
C LEU A 10 7.27 29.87 29.76
N LYS A 11 6.31 30.71 29.36
CA LYS A 11 6.46 32.10 28.95
C LYS A 11 6.90 32.98 30.14
N ARG A 12 8.15 33.43 30.15
CA ARG A 12 8.63 34.54 30.99
C ARG A 12 8.10 35.86 30.42
N ARG A 13 7.24 36.57 31.14
CA ARG A 13 6.93 37.98 30.87
C ARG A 13 7.65 38.84 31.91
N HIS A 14 8.64 39.59 31.48
CA HIS A 14 9.27 40.64 32.28
C HIS A 14 8.42 41.92 32.22
N GLY A 15 8.28 42.59 33.36
CA GLY A 15 7.84 43.98 33.48
C GLY A 15 8.38 44.53 34.80
N ASN A 16 9.37 45.42 34.71
CA ASN A 16 10.07 46.02 35.83
C ASN A 16 9.18 47.05 36.56
N SER A 17 9.23 47.08 37.89
CA SER A 17 9.32 48.32 38.70
C SER A 17 9.26 47.99 40.20
N SER A 18 10.20 48.55 40.96
CA SER A 18 10.08 48.82 42.41
C SER A 18 9.85 50.34 42.58
N PRO A 19 9.60 50.89 43.79
CA PRO A 19 9.11 50.34 45.06
C PRO A 19 7.88 51.10 45.63
N GLY A 20 7.14 50.52 46.57
CA GLY A 20 6.10 51.27 47.30
C GLY A 20 5.41 50.47 48.40
N ARG A 21 5.47 51.00 49.63
CA ARG A 21 4.83 50.52 50.87
C ARG A 21 3.29 50.62 50.81
N THR A 22 2.65 50.06 51.86
CA THR A 22 1.25 50.23 52.34
C THR A 22 0.17 49.61 51.44
N GLU A 23 -0.79 48.77 51.86
CA GLU A 23 -1.34 48.28 53.14
C GLU A 23 -2.01 46.92 52.82
N SER A 24 -1.70 45.82 53.52
CA SER A 24 -2.39 45.39 54.74
C SER A 24 -3.91 45.37 54.63
N GLU A 25 -4.48 44.35 53.97
CA GLU A 25 -5.76 43.72 54.40
C GLU A 25 -6.13 42.44 53.61
N ASP A 26 -5.67 42.27 52.36
CA ASP A 26 -6.07 41.10 51.53
C ASP A 26 -5.23 39.81 51.73
N VAL A 27 -4.10 39.90 52.43
CA VAL A 27 -3.21 38.76 52.68
C VAL A 27 -3.76 37.83 53.78
N SER A 28 -4.67 38.33 54.62
CA SER A 28 -5.25 37.56 55.73
C SER A 28 -6.26 36.49 55.29
N GLN A 29 -6.83 36.61 54.08
CA GLN A 29 -7.77 35.63 53.53
C GLN A 29 -7.03 34.51 52.78
N ALA A 30 -5.98 34.84 52.01
CA ALA A 30 -5.17 33.86 51.28
C ALA A 30 -4.24 33.02 52.19
N LEU A 31 -3.84 33.54 53.35
CA LEU A 31 -3.03 32.78 54.33
C LEU A 31 -3.85 31.77 55.13
N LYS A 32 -5.18 31.93 55.24
CA LYS A 32 -6.03 31.01 56.00
C LYS A 32 -6.26 29.68 55.27
N ASP A 33 -6.15 29.67 53.94
CA ASP A 33 -6.32 28.44 53.14
C ASP A 33 -5.05 27.58 53.02
N PHE A 34 -3.86 28.14 53.30
CA PHE A 34 -2.62 27.36 53.44
C PHE A 34 -2.40 26.80 54.86
N GLY A 35 -3.16 27.30 55.84
CA GLY A 35 -2.93 27.07 57.27
C GLY A 35 -3.37 25.71 57.83
N ARG A 36 -3.88 24.79 57.01
CA ARG A 36 -4.21 23.41 57.46
C ARG A 36 -4.01 22.39 56.36
N VAL A 37 -2.78 22.22 55.89
CA VAL A 37 -2.37 20.86 55.50
C VAL A 37 -1.78 20.25 56.79
N PRO A 38 -2.47 19.29 57.44
CA PRO A 38 -1.94 18.65 58.63
C PRO A 38 -0.54 18.10 58.34
N ILE A 39 0.39 18.20 59.28
CA ILE A 39 1.76 17.68 59.14
C ILE A 39 1.72 16.19 58.75
N GLU A 40 0.71 15.47 59.23
CA GLU A 40 0.39 14.09 58.88
C GLU A 40 0.09 13.91 57.39
N MET A 41 -0.60 14.86 56.76
CA MET A 41 -0.91 14.83 55.33
C MET A 41 0.34 15.07 54.48
N LEU A 42 1.23 15.98 54.88
CA LEU A 42 2.54 16.18 54.23
C LEU A 42 3.43 14.95 54.37
N LYS A 43 3.48 14.33 55.55
CA LYS A 43 4.21 13.07 55.78
C LYS A 43 3.70 11.96 54.88
N LYS A 44 2.37 11.82 54.75
CA LYS A 44 1.75 10.83 53.86
C LYS A 44 2.10 11.08 52.39
N GLN A 45 2.02 12.32 51.93
CA GLN A 45 2.40 12.69 50.55
C GLN A 45 3.89 12.43 50.27
N LEU A 46 4.78 12.70 51.24
CA LEU A 46 6.21 12.42 51.09
C LEU A 46 6.50 10.91 50.97
N ILE A 47 5.82 10.09 51.77
CA ILE A 47 5.93 8.62 51.69
C ILE A 47 5.44 8.14 50.33
N GLU A 48 4.28 8.62 49.87
CA GLU A 48 3.74 8.26 48.55
C GLU A 48 4.66 8.70 47.40
N ALA A 49 5.23 9.90 47.48
CA ALA A 49 6.19 10.39 46.49
C ALA A 49 7.47 9.55 46.45
N ASN A 50 7.98 9.11 47.61
CA ASN A 50 9.13 8.21 47.67
C ASN A 50 8.81 6.83 47.08
N LEU A 51 7.64 6.27 47.37
CA LEU A 51 7.21 4.99 46.77
C LEU A 51 7.11 5.10 45.24
N LYS A 52 6.54 6.20 44.73
CA LYS A 52 6.47 6.46 43.28
C LYS A 52 7.87 6.62 42.66
N ARG A 53 8.78 7.31 43.34
CA ARG A 53 10.17 7.45 42.92
C ARG A 53 10.88 6.09 42.88
N ASP A 54 10.70 5.25 43.90
CA ASP A 54 11.30 3.92 43.95
C ASP A 54 10.72 3.00 42.86
N ALA A 55 9.41 3.03 42.62
CA ALA A 55 8.77 2.29 41.53
C ALA A 55 9.27 2.75 40.14
N ALA A 56 9.44 4.06 39.95
CA ALA A 56 10.01 4.58 38.71
C ALA A 56 11.48 4.17 38.53
N LEU A 57 12.26 4.11 39.61
CA LEU A 57 13.65 3.64 39.55
C LEU A 57 13.73 2.15 39.21
N THR A 58 12.83 1.32 39.73
CA THR A 58 12.77 -0.10 39.35
C THR A 58 12.40 -0.28 37.89
N GLU A 59 11.39 0.45 37.37
CA GLU A 59 11.00 0.42 35.96
C GLU A 59 12.15 0.86 35.03
N VAL A 60 12.87 1.92 35.39
CA VAL A 60 14.05 2.37 34.63
C VAL A 60 15.16 1.32 34.65
N SER A 61 15.34 0.60 35.76
CA SER A 61 16.35 -0.46 35.85
C SER A 61 16.00 -1.66 34.95
N GLU A 62 14.73 -2.06 34.91
CA GLU A 62 14.23 -3.11 34.03
C GLU A 62 14.36 -2.70 32.56
N MET A 63 14.00 -1.46 32.24
CA MET A 63 14.15 -0.90 30.90
C MET A 63 15.63 -0.85 30.45
N ARG A 64 16.55 -0.49 31.34
CA ARG A 64 18.00 -0.55 31.04
C ARG A 64 18.47 -1.97 30.76
N SER A 65 17.94 -2.95 31.50
CA SER A 65 18.28 -4.36 31.29
C SER A 65 17.79 -4.86 29.92
N SER A 66 16.57 -4.50 29.52
CA SER A 66 15.99 -4.89 28.23
C SER A 66 16.68 -4.19 27.06
N PHE A 67 17.07 -2.92 27.21
CA PHE A 67 17.94 -2.25 26.23
C PHE A 67 19.29 -2.95 26.09
N GLY A 68 19.90 -3.38 27.20
CA GLY A 68 21.16 -4.13 27.16
C GLY A 68 21.04 -5.47 26.43
N GLU A 69 19.93 -6.20 26.62
CA GLU A 69 19.64 -7.43 25.87
C GLU A 69 19.43 -7.15 24.37
N LEU A 70 18.71 -6.07 24.05
CA LEU A 70 18.47 -5.66 22.66
C LEU A 70 19.78 -5.26 21.96
N THR A 71 20.65 -4.52 22.63
CA THR A 71 21.98 -4.15 22.10
C THR A 71 22.79 -5.40 21.77
N LYS A 72 22.82 -6.39 22.67
CA LYS A 72 23.48 -7.68 22.40
C LYS A 72 22.89 -8.41 21.20
N LYS A 73 21.55 -8.45 21.08
CA LYS A 73 20.89 -9.06 19.91
C LYS A 73 21.28 -8.34 18.61
N LEU A 74 21.39 -7.02 18.65
CA LEU A 74 21.79 -6.21 17.49
C LEU A 74 23.25 -6.50 17.09
N GLU A 75 24.16 -6.55 18.06
CA GLU A 75 25.56 -6.93 17.83
C GLU A 75 25.70 -8.35 17.26
N THR A 76 24.91 -9.32 17.78
CA THR A 76 24.92 -10.68 17.22
C THR A 76 24.40 -10.74 15.79
N LEU A 77 23.36 -9.95 15.47
CA LEU A 77 22.80 -9.87 14.13
C LEU A 77 23.81 -9.23 13.16
N GLU A 78 24.50 -8.18 13.59
CA GLU A 78 25.55 -7.52 12.81
C GLU A 78 26.72 -8.47 12.51
N SER A 79 27.18 -9.22 13.52
CA SER A 79 28.19 -10.27 13.33
C SER A 79 27.74 -11.33 12.34
N TYR A 80 26.50 -11.80 12.45
CA TYR A 80 25.93 -12.79 11.55
C TYR A 80 25.83 -12.26 10.10
N CYS A 81 25.43 -10.99 9.93
CA CYS A 81 25.42 -10.33 8.63
C CYS A 81 26.82 -10.22 8.01
N GLU A 82 27.85 -9.88 8.81
CA GLU A 82 29.23 -9.83 8.30
C GLU A 82 29.79 -11.22 7.98
N GLU A 83 29.44 -12.26 8.75
CA GLU A 83 29.77 -13.65 8.43
C GLU A 83 29.12 -14.09 7.11
N LEU A 84 27.82 -13.84 6.93
CA LEU A 84 27.10 -14.10 5.67
C LEU A 84 27.76 -13.38 4.49
N LYS A 85 28.13 -12.11 4.67
CA LYS A 85 28.79 -11.30 3.65
C LYS A 85 30.20 -11.80 3.34
N LYS A 86 30.92 -12.34 4.33
CA LYS A 86 32.22 -13.00 4.14
C LYS A 86 32.06 -14.33 3.38
N ALA A 87 31.09 -15.16 3.77
CA ALA A 87 30.77 -16.41 3.07
C ALA A 87 30.41 -16.15 1.61
N LEU A 88 29.57 -15.14 1.35
CA LEU A 88 29.21 -14.72 0.00
C LEU A 88 30.44 -14.32 -0.83
N ARG A 89 31.34 -13.51 -0.26
CA ARG A 89 32.59 -13.12 -0.94
C ARG A 89 33.48 -14.33 -1.26
N GLN A 90 33.60 -15.27 -0.33
CA GLN A 90 34.37 -16.50 -0.53
C GLN A 90 33.77 -17.39 -1.64
N THR A 91 32.44 -17.54 -1.71
CA THR A 91 31.78 -18.27 -2.81
C THR A 91 31.97 -17.56 -4.15
N VAL A 92 31.86 -16.23 -4.16
CA VAL A 92 32.05 -15.41 -5.36
C VAL A 92 33.50 -15.49 -5.85
N GLU A 93 34.50 -15.53 -4.96
CA GLU A 93 35.92 -15.73 -5.28
C GLU A 93 36.23 -17.16 -5.72
N ALA A 94 35.67 -18.19 -5.08
CA ALA A 94 35.85 -19.59 -5.49
C ALA A 94 35.31 -19.86 -6.91
N ASN A 95 34.24 -19.17 -7.31
CA ASN A 95 33.67 -19.24 -8.66
C ASN A 95 34.41 -18.38 -9.70
N SER A 96 35.48 -17.66 -9.34
CA SER A 96 36.21 -16.78 -10.28
C SER A 96 37.20 -17.49 -11.22
N SER A 97 37.47 -18.79 -11.01
CA SER A 97 38.16 -19.65 -12.00
C SER A 97 37.25 -20.07 -13.16
N SER A 98 35.94 -19.81 -13.05
CA SER A 98 34.96 -19.88 -14.13
C SER A 98 34.43 -18.47 -14.42
N LYS A 99 34.75 -17.94 -15.62
CA LYS A 99 34.39 -16.62 -16.13
C LYS A 99 33.16 -15.98 -15.46
N ARG A 100 33.36 -14.99 -14.59
CA ARG A 100 32.32 -14.09 -14.12
C ARG A 100 31.82 -13.26 -15.31
N VAL A 101 30.72 -13.68 -15.91
CA VAL A 101 29.86 -12.77 -16.68
C VAL A 101 29.28 -11.79 -15.67
N ASN A 102 29.36 -10.49 -15.94
CA ASN A 102 28.68 -9.47 -15.15
C ASN A 102 27.20 -9.88 -14.99
N LEU A 103 26.73 -10.14 -13.78
CA LEU A 103 25.35 -10.60 -13.55
C LEU A 103 24.28 -9.54 -13.88
N SER A 104 24.69 -8.28 -14.11
CA SER A 104 23.84 -7.23 -14.67
C SER A 104 23.68 -7.31 -16.19
N ASP A 105 24.44 -8.17 -16.87
CA ASP A 105 24.62 -8.21 -18.34
C ASP A 105 23.81 -9.34 -19.01
N LEU A 106 22.90 -9.99 -18.27
CA LEU A 106 22.08 -11.11 -18.76
C LEU A 106 20.67 -10.70 -19.21
N MET A 107 20.21 -9.50 -18.83
CA MET A 107 18.97 -8.96 -19.38
C MET A 107 19.25 -8.34 -20.74
N PRO A 108 18.44 -8.62 -21.77
CA PRO A 108 18.69 -8.12 -23.13
C PRO A 108 18.50 -6.61 -23.26
N VAL A 109 17.99 -5.95 -22.22
CA VAL A 109 17.64 -4.53 -22.20
C VAL A 109 18.14 -3.93 -20.89
N ASN A 110 18.60 -2.67 -20.95
CA ASN A 110 19.04 -1.94 -19.77
C ASN A 110 17.87 -1.68 -18.80
N GLU A 111 18.23 -1.33 -17.57
CA GLU A 111 17.26 -1.17 -16.48
C GLU A 111 16.33 0.05 -16.68
N GLU A 112 16.83 1.14 -17.25
CA GLU A 112 16.02 2.35 -17.51
C GLU A 112 14.88 2.09 -18.52
N VAL A 113 15.17 1.39 -19.62
CA VAL A 113 14.16 1.03 -20.62
C VAL A 113 13.16 0.01 -20.05
N MET A 114 13.60 -0.88 -19.17
CA MET A 114 12.70 -1.78 -18.44
C MET A 114 11.71 -1.00 -17.57
N ILE A 115 12.17 0.03 -16.86
CA ILE A 115 11.31 0.91 -16.04
C ILE A 115 10.31 1.65 -16.92
N GLU A 116 10.77 2.26 -18.01
CA GLU A 116 9.89 2.98 -18.94
C GLU A 116 8.83 2.05 -19.53
N GLY A 117 9.24 0.87 -19.99
CA GLY A 117 8.33 -0.18 -20.46
C GLY A 117 7.32 -0.59 -19.38
N PHE A 118 7.76 -0.73 -18.12
CA PHE A 118 6.88 -1.04 -17.01
C PHE A 118 5.82 0.04 -16.79
N LEU A 119 6.23 1.31 -16.76
CA LEU A 119 5.31 2.44 -16.59
C LEU A 119 4.31 2.55 -17.75
N GLN A 120 4.75 2.28 -18.98
CA GLN A 120 3.87 2.21 -20.14
C GLN A 120 2.82 1.09 -19.99
N ILE A 121 3.24 -0.12 -19.61
CA ILE A 121 2.34 -1.25 -19.42
C ILE A 121 1.36 -0.99 -18.26
N VAL A 122 1.79 -0.34 -17.18
CA VAL A 122 0.87 0.10 -16.13
C VAL A 122 -0.19 1.05 -16.70
N SER A 123 0.20 2.03 -17.51
CA SER A 123 -0.75 2.94 -18.15
C SER A 123 -1.76 2.20 -19.03
N GLU A 124 -1.29 1.26 -19.85
CA GLU A 124 -2.14 0.44 -20.72
C GLU A 124 -3.09 -0.46 -19.94
N ALA A 125 -2.61 -1.13 -18.87
CA ALA A 125 -3.45 -1.92 -17.97
C ALA A 125 -4.53 -1.08 -17.30
N ARG A 126 -4.17 0.14 -16.86
CA ARG A 126 -5.13 1.07 -16.24
C ARG A 126 -6.22 1.50 -17.24
N LEU A 127 -5.83 1.81 -18.47
CA LEU A 127 -6.77 2.22 -19.52
C LEU A 127 -7.68 1.06 -19.97
N SER A 128 -7.14 -0.14 -20.13
CA SER A 128 -7.91 -1.31 -20.54
C SER A 128 -8.90 -1.77 -19.48
N VAL A 129 -8.52 -1.78 -18.20
CA VAL A 129 -9.48 -2.04 -17.10
C VAL A 129 -10.58 -1.00 -17.07
N LYS A 130 -10.24 0.28 -17.26
CA LYS A 130 -11.25 1.34 -17.31
C LYS A 130 -12.22 1.16 -18.48
N GLN A 131 -11.72 0.75 -19.64
CA GLN A 131 -12.55 0.44 -20.81
C GLN A 131 -13.45 -0.78 -20.55
N PHE A 132 -12.93 -1.83 -19.92
CA PHE A 132 -13.72 -2.98 -19.49
C PHE A 132 -14.81 -2.60 -18.48
N CYS A 133 -14.53 -1.69 -17.53
CA CYS A 133 -15.55 -1.21 -16.60
C CYS A 133 -16.65 -0.40 -17.32
N LYS A 134 -16.31 0.28 -18.42
CA LYS A 134 -17.29 1.01 -19.23
C LYS A 134 -18.22 0.04 -19.97
N THR A 135 -17.67 -0.93 -20.69
CA THR A 135 -18.47 -1.96 -21.39
C THR A 135 -19.29 -2.81 -20.41
N LEU A 136 -18.76 -3.06 -19.21
CA LEU A 136 -19.49 -3.72 -18.12
C LEU A 136 -20.70 -2.89 -17.68
N SER A 137 -20.52 -1.57 -17.52
CA SER A 137 -21.62 -0.66 -17.14
C SER A 137 -22.68 -0.58 -18.25
N ASP A 138 -22.25 -0.51 -19.51
CA ASP A 138 -23.14 -0.51 -20.67
C ASP A 138 -23.98 -1.80 -20.71
N GLN A 139 -23.37 -2.97 -20.44
CA GLN A 139 -24.12 -4.23 -20.37
C GLN A 139 -25.04 -4.32 -19.14
N ILE A 140 -24.68 -3.73 -18.01
CA ILE A 140 -25.57 -3.65 -16.82
C ILE A 140 -26.85 -2.88 -17.17
N ASP A 141 -26.75 -1.80 -17.96
CA ASP A 141 -27.92 -1.02 -18.41
C ASP A 141 -28.90 -1.82 -19.29
N GLU A 142 -28.40 -2.84 -19.97
CA GLU A 142 -29.19 -3.72 -20.86
C GLU A 142 -29.65 -5.02 -20.16
N SER A 143 -29.24 -5.25 -18.91
CA SER A 143 -29.47 -6.49 -18.17
C SER A 143 -30.80 -6.51 -17.42
N ASP A 144 -31.12 -7.67 -16.81
CA ASP A 144 -32.32 -7.87 -16.03
C ASP A 144 -32.31 -7.18 -14.65
N GLU A 145 -33.49 -7.08 -14.03
CA GLU A 145 -33.65 -6.51 -12.69
C GLU A 145 -32.88 -7.31 -11.63
N GLU A 146 -32.72 -8.63 -11.82
CA GLU A 146 -32.01 -9.51 -10.86
C GLU A 146 -30.52 -9.16 -10.75
N LEU A 147 -29.81 -8.97 -11.87
CA LEU A 147 -28.41 -8.54 -11.85
C LEU A 147 -28.28 -7.15 -11.20
N THR A 148 -29.19 -6.25 -11.53
CA THR A 148 -29.21 -4.88 -10.97
C THR A 148 -29.38 -4.92 -9.45
N ASP A 149 -30.28 -5.76 -8.94
CA ASP A 149 -30.50 -5.93 -7.50
C ASP A 149 -29.27 -6.55 -6.81
N ASN A 150 -28.66 -7.56 -7.41
CA ASN A 150 -27.43 -8.17 -6.90
C ASN A 150 -26.29 -7.15 -6.76
N LEU A 151 -26.12 -6.29 -7.76
CA LEU A 151 -25.12 -5.21 -7.74
C LEU A 151 -25.47 -4.12 -6.73
N ASN A 152 -26.75 -3.76 -6.60
CA ASN A 152 -27.21 -2.82 -5.56
C ASN A 152 -26.90 -3.35 -4.15
N LEU A 153 -27.02 -4.65 -3.90
CA LEU A 153 -26.62 -5.27 -2.63
C LEU A 153 -25.12 -5.14 -2.35
N LEU A 154 -24.27 -5.27 -3.38
CA LEU A 154 -22.81 -5.09 -3.26
C LEU A 154 -22.42 -3.62 -3.02
N LEU A 155 -23.19 -2.67 -3.56
CA LEU A 155 -22.95 -1.23 -3.44
C LEU A 155 -23.54 -0.63 -2.16
N LYS A 156 -24.51 -1.30 -1.53
CA LYS A 156 -25.20 -0.87 -0.29
C LYS A 156 -24.25 -0.48 0.85
N PRO A 157 -23.16 -1.22 1.16
CA PRO A 157 -22.19 -0.82 2.20
C PRO A 157 -21.54 0.55 1.95
N TYR A 158 -21.43 0.95 0.68
CA TYR A 158 -20.83 2.21 0.25
C TYR A 158 -21.84 3.36 0.14
N LYS A 159 -23.12 3.10 0.48
CA LYS A 159 -24.27 4.00 0.34
C LYS A 159 -24.48 4.45 -1.11
N LEU A 160 -24.27 3.53 -2.05
CA LEU A 160 -24.46 3.74 -3.49
C LEU A 160 -25.58 2.85 -4.02
N SER A 161 -26.21 3.28 -5.11
CA SER A 161 -27.21 2.53 -5.85
C SER A 161 -27.07 2.83 -7.35
N LEU A 162 -27.40 1.84 -8.17
CA LEU A 162 -27.48 1.94 -9.62
C LEU A 162 -28.70 2.76 -10.11
N SER A 163 -29.69 2.99 -9.24
CA SER A 163 -30.94 3.71 -9.57
C SER A 163 -30.73 5.16 -10.02
N SER A 164 -29.68 5.82 -9.56
CA SER A 164 -29.21 7.08 -10.14
C SER A 164 -28.24 6.77 -11.28
N ARG A 165 -28.74 6.70 -12.53
CA ARG A 165 -27.98 6.42 -13.78
C ARG A 165 -26.48 6.62 -13.60
N HIS A 166 -25.78 5.52 -13.34
CA HIS A 166 -24.33 5.38 -13.14
C HIS A 166 -23.56 6.65 -12.78
N SER A 167 -23.73 7.12 -11.54
CA SER A 167 -22.90 8.21 -11.03
C SER A 167 -21.40 7.84 -11.16
N LYS A 168 -20.53 8.85 -11.36
CA LYS A 168 -19.07 8.62 -11.36
C LYS A 168 -18.59 7.84 -10.13
N ALA A 169 -19.26 7.97 -9.00
CA ALA A 169 -18.96 7.21 -7.80
C ALA A 169 -19.22 5.71 -7.96
N VAL A 170 -20.34 5.31 -8.58
CA VAL A 170 -20.63 3.90 -8.90
C VAL A 170 -19.56 3.32 -9.82
N PHE A 171 -19.23 4.04 -10.90
CA PHE A 171 -18.19 3.62 -11.85
C PHE A 171 -16.86 3.33 -11.15
N TYR A 172 -16.39 4.24 -10.28
CA TYR A 172 -15.13 4.02 -9.56
C TYR A 172 -15.20 2.86 -8.55
N HIS A 173 -16.35 2.59 -7.94
CA HIS A 173 -16.47 1.42 -7.05
C HIS A 173 -16.46 0.11 -7.84
N LEU A 174 -17.10 0.07 -9.02
CA LEU A 174 -16.97 -1.07 -9.92
C LEU A 174 -15.51 -1.24 -10.36
N GLU A 175 -14.84 -0.16 -10.75
CA GLU A 175 -13.41 -0.18 -11.10
C GLU A 175 -12.54 -0.70 -9.94
N ALA A 176 -12.85 -0.33 -8.69
CA ALA A 176 -12.16 -0.85 -7.51
C ALA A 176 -12.34 -2.37 -7.34
N ILE A 177 -13.57 -2.87 -7.46
CA ILE A 177 -13.89 -4.31 -7.36
C ILE A 177 -13.18 -5.10 -8.47
N ILE A 178 -13.23 -4.58 -9.70
CA ILE A 178 -12.59 -5.21 -10.85
C ILE A 178 -11.07 -5.23 -10.69
N ASN A 179 -10.44 -4.12 -10.29
CA ASN A 179 -9.00 -4.10 -10.01
C ASN A 179 -8.64 -5.05 -8.86
N GLN A 180 -9.45 -5.15 -7.81
CA GLN A 180 -9.22 -6.11 -6.75
C GLN A 180 -9.20 -7.56 -7.28
N ALA A 181 -10.15 -7.93 -8.14
CA ALA A 181 -10.19 -9.26 -8.75
C ALA A 181 -8.97 -9.51 -9.67
N PHE A 182 -8.68 -8.58 -10.59
CA PHE A 182 -7.57 -8.72 -11.52
C PHE A 182 -6.21 -8.81 -10.84
N TYR A 183 -5.96 -7.95 -9.86
CA TYR A 183 -4.68 -7.90 -9.15
C TYR A 183 -4.61 -8.88 -7.97
N GLN A 184 -5.65 -9.68 -7.70
CA GLN A 184 -5.58 -10.72 -6.67
C GLN A 184 -4.38 -11.66 -6.91
N ASP A 185 -3.61 -11.95 -5.87
CA ASP A 185 -2.42 -12.82 -5.88
C ASP A 185 -1.25 -12.34 -6.77
N PHE A 186 -1.20 -11.05 -7.13
CA PHE A 186 -0.14 -10.45 -7.95
C PHE A 186 1.27 -10.66 -7.35
N GLU A 187 1.39 -10.71 -6.02
CA GLU A 187 2.66 -10.94 -5.32
C GLU A 187 3.27 -12.32 -5.57
N ASN A 188 2.48 -13.27 -6.07
CA ASN A 188 2.95 -14.59 -6.41
C ASN A 188 3.37 -14.64 -7.89
N CYS A 189 4.53 -15.26 -8.16
CA CYS A 189 5.12 -15.37 -9.50
C CYS A 189 4.29 -16.14 -10.54
N VAL A 190 3.18 -16.78 -10.14
CA VAL A 190 2.24 -17.46 -11.05
C VAL A 190 0.78 -17.01 -10.89
N PHE A 191 0.52 -15.86 -10.23
CA PHE A 191 -0.85 -15.32 -10.02
C PHE A 191 -1.81 -16.26 -9.27
N GLN A 192 -1.28 -17.15 -8.44
CA GLN A 192 -2.07 -18.09 -7.65
C GLN A 192 -1.71 -18.01 -6.18
N LYS A 193 -2.71 -18.19 -5.32
CA LYS A 193 -2.49 -18.35 -3.88
C LYS A 193 -1.60 -19.57 -3.63
N ASN A 194 -0.44 -19.34 -3.01
CA ASN A 194 0.59 -20.37 -2.75
C ASN A 194 1.18 -21.02 -4.02
N GLY A 195 1.13 -20.33 -5.16
CA GLY A 195 1.79 -20.80 -6.38
C GLY A 195 3.29 -20.95 -6.21
N THR A 196 3.87 -21.97 -6.86
CA THR A 196 5.31 -22.27 -6.79
C THR A 196 6.01 -21.84 -8.09
N PRO A 197 7.23 -21.30 -8.00
CA PRO A 197 7.99 -20.96 -9.20
C PRO A 197 8.37 -22.24 -9.94
N LYS A 198 8.18 -22.26 -11.27
CA LYS A 198 8.58 -23.37 -12.12
C LYS A 198 10.11 -23.54 -12.18
N LEU A 199 10.83 -22.44 -12.07
CA LEU A 199 12.29 -22.36 -12.10
C LEU A 199 12.79 -21.97 -10.72
N LEU A 200 13.67 -22.78 -10.15
CA LEU A 200 14.23 -22.55 -8.81
C LEU A 200 15.31 -21.46 -8.82
N ASP A 201 16.01 -21.30 -9.94
CA ASP A 201 17.02 -20.26 -10.13
C ASP A 201 16.32 -18.91 -10.40
N PRO A 202 16.49 -17.90 -9.52
CA PRO A 202 15.90 -16.58 -9.70
C PRO A 202 16.32 -15.86 -10.99
N GLN A 203 17.54 -16.10 -11.49
CA GLN A 203 18.04 -15.47 -12.72
C GLN A 203 17.39 -16.08 -13.97
N GLN A 204 17.26 -17.41 -14.01
CA GLN A 204 16.53 -18.07 -15.09
C GLN A 204 15.05 -17.71 -15.05
N HIS A 205 14.47 -17.62 -13.84
CA HIS A 205 13.08 -17.21 -13.67
C HIS A 205 12.81 -15.84 -14.28
N ARG A 206 13.56 -14.80 -13.87
CA ARG A 206 13.36 -13.44 -14.40
C ARG A 206 13.57 -13.36 -15.92
N GLN A 207 14.51 -14.12 -16.48
CA GLN A 207 14.77 -14.13 -17.92
C GLN A 207 13.61 -14.79 -18.68
N ALA A 208 13.08 -15.89 -18.16
CA ALA A 208 11.91 -16.56 -18.71
C ALA A 208 10.68 -15.64 -18.68
N GLN A 209 10.47 -14.90 -17.58
CA GLN A 209 9.38 -13.92 -17.48
C GLN A 209 9.52 -12.82 -18.54
N PHE A 210 10.72 -12.30 -18.77
CA PHE A 210 10.95 -11.29 -19.79
C PHE A 210 10.75 -11.83 -21.21
N GLN A 211 11.20 -13.05 -21.49
CA GLN A 211 11.00 -13.70 -22.78
C GLN A 211 9.51 -13.93 -23.06
N SER A 212 8.75 -14.38 -22.06
CA SER A 212 7.29 -14.48 -22.14
C SER A 212 6.65 -13.12 -22.38
N PHE A 213 7.11 -12.07 -21.71
CA PHE A 213 6.63 -10.70 -21.94
C PHE A 213 6.88 -10.27 -23.39
N ALA A 214 8.12 -10.40 -23.87
CA ALA A 214 8.53 -9.97 -25.20
C ALA A 214 7.78 -10.72 -26.31
N SER A 215 7.54 -12.02 -26.15
CA SER A 215 6.80 -12.83 -27.13
C SER A 215 5.32 -12.47 -27.20
N LEU A 216 4.71 -12.04 -26.08
CA LEU A 216 3.28 -11.71 -26.02
C LEU A 216 2.98 -10.22 -26.27
N ARG A 217 3.94 -9.32 -26.06
CA ARG A 217 3.73 -7.87 -26.05
C ARG A 217 3.02 -7.35 -27.30
N ASN A 218 3.50 -7.72 -28.48
CA ASN A 218 3.04 -7.18 -29.76
C ASN A 218 1.93 -8.00 -30.44
N LEU A 219 1.43 -9.05 -29.78
CA LEU A 219 0.33 -9.87 -30.30
C LEU A 219 -1.03 -9.32 -29.85
N SER A 220 -2.09 -9.58 -30.60
CA SER A 220 -3.46 -9.31 -30.13
C SER A 220 -3.88 -10.35 -29.07
N TRP A 221 -4.92 -10.05 -28.29
CA TRP A 221 -5.50 -11.02 -27.35
C TRP A 221 -6.01 -12.28 -28.07
N ASN A 222 -6.56 -12.12 -29.28
CA ASN A 222 -7.13 -13.22 -30.07
C ASN A 222 -6.03 -14.19 -30.53
N GLU A 223 -4.86 -13.68 -30.91
CA GLU A 223 -3.71 -14.50 -31.29
C GLU A 223 -3.13 -15.34 -30.15
N VAL A 224 -3.25 -14.89 -28.90
CA VAL A 224 -2.62 -15.56 -27.75
C VAL A 224 -3.59 -16.43 -26.94
N LEU A 225 -4.90 -16.22 -27.07
CA LEU A 225 -5.94 -16.97 -26.35
C LEU A 225 -6.69 -17.99 -27.22
N LYS A 226 -6.69 -17.83 -28.54
CA LYS A 226 -7.37 -18.77 -29.43
C LYS A 226 -6.55 -20.05 -29.58
N LYS A 227 -7.09 -21.18 -29.13
CA LYS A 227 -6.46 -22.51 -29.28
C LYS A 227 -6.16 -22.80 -30.76
N GLY A 228 -4.99 -23.40 -31.00
CA GLY A 228 -4.52 -23.74 -32.35
C GLY A 228 -3.71 -22.64 -33.05
N THR A 229 -3.56 -21.47 -32.43
CA THR A 229 -2.61 -20.46 -32.89
C THR A 229 -1.18 -20.85 -32.50
N LYS A 230 -0.18 -20.40 -33.27
CA LYS A 230 1.24 -20.65 -32.99
C LYS A 230 1.72 -19.99 -31.69
N CYS A 231 1.01 -18.95 -31.24
CA CYS A 231 1.37 -18.12 -30.11
C CYS A 231 0.43 -18.31 -28.91
N TYR A 232 -0.36 -19.40 -28.90
CA TYR A 232 -1.26 -19.71 -27.80
C TYR A 232 -0.51 -19.80 -26.47
N SER A 233 -0.96 -19.06 -25.47
CA SER A 233 -0.40 -19.08 -24.12
C SER A 233 -1.39 -19.73 -23.16
N GLU A 234 -1.05 -20.96 -22.73
CA GLU A 234 -1.87 -21.71 -21.78
C GLU A 234 -1.96 -21.02 -20.41
N GLU A 235 -0.85 -20.45 -19.93
CA GLU A 235 -0.79 -19.74 -18.64
C GLU A 235 -1.69 -18.50 -18.64
N LEU A 236 -1.64 -17.70 -19.71
CA LEU A 236 -2.53 -16.55 -19.87
C LEU A 236 -4.00 -16.98 -19.97
N ASN A 237 -4.30 -18.08 -20.67
CA ASN A 237 -5.67 -18.59 -20.74
C ASN A 237 -6.18 -19.03 -19.36
N GLN A 238 -5.37 -19.77 -18.59
CA GLN A 238 -5.72 -20.18 -17.22
C GLN A 238 -5.92 -18.97 -16.29
N PHE A 239 -5.05 -17.95 -16.42
CA PHE A 239 -5.21 -16.69 -15.71
C PHE A 239 -6.55 -16.02 -16.06
N CYS A 240 -6.87 -15.87 -17.35
CA CYS A 240 -8.12 -15.28 -17.81
C CYS A 240 -9.33 -16.06 -17.28
N ASP A 241 -9.33 -17.40 -17.35
CA ASP A 241 -10.40 -18.25 -16.83
C ASP A 241 -10.60 -18.05 -15.32
N GLN A 242 -9.51 -17.96 -14.56
CA GLN A 242 -9.56 -17.71 -13.12
C GLN A 242 -10.12 -16.31 -12.80
N LYS A 243 -9.65 -15.27 -13.49
CA LYS A 243 -10.10 -13.88 -13.26
C LYS A 243 -11.55 -13.66 -13.69
N MET A 244 -11.95 -14.23 -14.82
CA MET A 244 -13.33 -14.27 -15.29
C MET A 244 -14.25 -14.87 -14.22
N ARG A 245 -13.91 -16.07 -13.74
CA ARG A 245 -14.70 -16.77 -12.71
C ARG A 245 -14.77 -15.99 -11.39
N CYS A 246 -13.67 -15.35 -11.00
CA CYS A 246 -13.61 -14.46 -9.84
C CYS A 246 -14.56 -13.26 -9.99
N ILE A 247 -14.54 -12.57 -11.13
CA ILE A 247 -15.40 -11.41 -11.40
C ILE A 247 -16.87 -11.81 -11.43
N ILE A 248 -17.22 -12.88 -12.16
CA ILE A 248 -18.59 -13.40 -12.25
C ILE A 248 -19.12 -13.73 -10.85
N THR A 249 -18.32 -14.41 -10.03
CA THR A 249 -18.72 -14.75 -8.65
C THR A 249 -18.88 -13.51 -7.78
N THR A 250 -17.95 -12.56 -7.87
CA THR A 250 -17.94 -11.34 -7.05
C THR A 250 -19.11 -10.43 -7.37
N LEU A 251 -19.43 -10.27 -8.65
CA LEU A 251 -20.56 -9.46 -9.12
C LEU A 251 -21.89 -10.21 -9.08
N LYS A 252 -21.88 -11.51 -8.78
CA LYS A 252 -23.03 -12.42 -8.92
C LYS A 252 -23.67 -12.31 -10.30
N TRP A 253 -22.83 -12.34 -11.32
CA TRP A 253 -23.24 -12.15 -12.70
C TRP A 253 -23.99 -13.38 -13.22
N THR A 254 -25.23 -13.20 -13.69
CA THR A 254 -26.14 -14.30 -14.08
C THR A 254 -26.27 -14.46 -15.58
N THR A 255 -26.07 -13.40 -16.36
CA THR A 255 -26.29 -13.39 -17.81
C THR A 255 -25.00 -13.69 -18.60
N PRO A 256 -25.08 -14.23 -19.83
CA PRO A 256 -23.91 -14.36 -20.69
C PRO A 256 -23.28 -12.99 -20.99
N TRP A 257 -21.94 -12.92 -21.03
CA TRP A 257 -21.24 -11.71 -21.42
C TRP A 257 -21.41 -11.45 -22.91
N SER A 258 -21.64 -10.19 -23.29
CA SER A 258 -21.62 -9.75 -24.68
C SER A 258 -20.23 -9.95 -25.28
N GLU A 259 -20.15 -10.03 -26.62
CA GLU A 259 -18.86 -10.11 -27.32
C GLU A 259 -17.96 -8.91 -26.95
N THR A 260 -18.51 -7.70 -26.97
CA THR A 260 -17.80 -6.46 -26.59
C THR A 260 -17.26 -6.51 -25.14
N LEU A 261 -18.03 -7.08 -24.21
CA LEU A 261 -17.57 -7.25 -22.82
C LEU A 261 -16.43 -8.26 -22.73
N LEU A 262 -16.55 -9.39 -23.44
CA LEU A 262 -15.49 -10.42 -23.49
C LEU A 262 -14.20 -9.88 -24.11
N GLU A 263 -14.28 -9.16 -25.23
CA GLU A 263 -13.11 -8.56 -25.89
C GLU A 263 -12.39 -7.58 -24.96
N SER A 264 -13.14 -6.65 -24.35
CA SER A 264 -12.56 -5.68 -23.42
C SER A 264 -11.96 -6.34 -22.17
N PHE A 265 -12.56 -7.44 -21.68
CA PHE A 265 -11.98 -8.25 -20.62
C PHE A 265 -10.64 -8.88 -21.03
N PHE A 266 -10.57 -9.52 -22.21
CA PHE A 266 -9.34 -10.18 -22.65
C PHE A 266 -8.21 -9.19 -22.92
N VAL A 267 -8.54 -7.99 -23.43
CA VAL A 267 -7.57 -6.89 -23.54
C VAL A 267 -7.03 -6.50 -22.15
N ALA A 268 -7.92 -6.30 -21.16
CA ALA A 268 -7.52 -5.95 -19.79
C ALA A 268 -6.69 -7.06 -19.13
N GLY A 269 -7.14 -8.31 -19.24
CA GLY A 269 -6.44 -9.48 -18.72
C GLY A 269 -5.04 -9.62 -19.31
N LYS A 270 -4.89 -9.46 -20.64
CA LYS A 270 -3.58 -9.48 -21.29
C LYS A 270 -2.67 -8.37 -20.78
N CYS A 271 -3.14 -7.13 -20.66
CA CYS A 271 -2.33 -6.02 -20.16
C CYS A 271 -1.83 -6.29 -18.73
N ILE A 272 -2.68 -6.83 -17.86
CA ILE A 272 -2.32 -7.15 -16.47
C ILE A 272 -1.36 -8.35 -16.40
N TRP A 273 -1.54 -9.33 -17.26
CA TRP A 273 -0.59 -10.45 -17.39
C TRP A 273 0.79 -9.95 -17.83
N LEU A 274 0.87 -9.13 -18.88
CA LEU A 274 2.12 -8.52 -19.33
C LEU A 274 2.76 -7.67 -18.23
N LEU A 275 1.97 -6.93 -17.46
CA LEU A 275 2.45 -6.14 -16.34
C LEU A 275 3.15 -7.00 -15.29
N HIS A 276 2.58 -8.17 -14.98
CA HIS A 276 3.14 -9.10 -14.02
C HIS A 276 4.40 -9.79 -14.52
N LEU A 277 4.40 -10.30 -15.76
CA LEU A 277 5.61 -10.86 -16.38
C LEU A 277 6.76 -9.86 -16.30
N LEU A 278 6.48 -8.59 -16.63
CA LEU A 278 7.49 -7.54 -16.59
C LEU A 278 7.91 -7.20 -15.14
N ALA A 279 6.98 -7.14 -14.18
CA ALA A 279 7.30 -6.93 -12.76
C ALA A 279 8.28 -7.99 -12.21
N PHE A 280 8.08 -9.26 -12.58
CA PHE A 280 8.92 -10.39 -12.17
C PHE A 280 10.19 -10.56 -13.01
N SER A 281 10.40 -9.72 -14.03
CA SER A 281 11.64 -9.65 -14.79
C SER A 281 12.72 -8.79 -14.11
N PHE A 282 12.34 -7.96 -13.12
CA PHE A 282 13.26 -7.18 -12.31
C PHE A 282 13.95 -8.03 -11.23
N CYS A 283 15.07 -7.54 -10.70
CA CYS A 283 15.78 -8.16 -9.60
C CYS A 283 16.13 -7.09 -8.54
N PRO A 284 15.40 -7.03 -7.41
CA PRO A 284 14.24 -7.87 -7.04
C PRO A 284 12.98 -7.57 -7.88
N PRO A 285 11.98 -8.48 -7.91
CA PRO A 285 10.68 -8.21 -8.53
C PRO A 285 10.01 -6.95 -7.99
N LEU A 286 9.30 -6.22 -8.85
CA LEU A 286 8.60 -5.01 -8.44
C LEU A 286 7.39 -5.34 -7.57
N MET A 287 7.27 -4.65 -6.44
CA MET A 287 6.21 -4.89 -5.47
C MET A 287 4.98 -4.04 -5.75
N ILE A 288 3.81 -4.68 -5.73
CA ILE A 288 2.52 -3.97 -5.78
C ILE A 288 2.27 -3.25 -4.46
N LEU A 289 1.81 -2.00 -4.55
CA LEU A 289 1.38 -1.18 -3.42
C LEU A 289 -0.14 -1.18 -3.36
N ARG A 290 -0.69 -1.63 -2.23
CA ARG A 290 -2.13 -1.58 -1.93
C ARG A 290 -2.38 -0.82 -0.63
N VAL A 291 -3.56 -0.22 -0.54
CA VAL A 291 -3.98 0.57 0.62
C VAL A 291 -5.36 0.13 1.07
N ASP A 292 -5.50 -0.11 2.36
CA ASP A 292 -6.76 -0.58 2.94
C ASP A 292 -7.80 0.55 3.04
N GLU A 293 -9.06 0.15 3.07
CA GLU A 293 -10.14 1.03 3.45
C GLU A 293 -9.86 1.65 4.83
N ASN A 294 -10.28 2.90 5.01
CA ASN A 294 -10.09 3.67 6.23
C ASN A 294 -8.62 4.00 6.54
N ARG A 295 -7.64 3.76 5.68
CA ARG A 295 -6.27 4.27 5.93
C ARG A 295 -6.24 5.80 5.86
N PRO A 296 -5.49 6.52 6.73
CA PRO A 296 -5.26 7.96 6.56
C PRO A 296 -4.67 8.25 5.18
N PHE A 297 -5.14 9.32 4.55
CA PHE A 297 -4.60 9.73 3.24
C PHE A 297 -3.16 10.22 3.37
N ASP A 298 -2.27 9.70 2.52
CA ASP A 298 -0.87 10.12 2.40
C ASP A 298 -0.54 10.41 0.94
N SER A 299 -0.25 11.67 0.62
CA SER A 299 0.03 12.13 -0.74
C SER A 299 1.32 11.57 -1.35
N HIS A 300 2.23 11.02 -0.53
CA HIS A 300 3.45 10.38 -1.01
C HIS A 300 3.15 9.04 -1.68
N TYR A 301 2.16 8.30 -1.17
CA TYR A 301 1.79 6.96 -1.65
C TYR A 301 0.46 6.94 -2.43
N MET A 302 -0.36 7.99 -2.30
CA MET A 302 -1.75 8.00 -2.78
C MET A 302 -2.06 9.26 -3.60
N GLU A 303 -2.90 9.07 -4.60
CA GLU A 303 -3.47 10.13 -5.45
C GLU A 303 -5.00 10.04 -5.36
N ASP A 304 -5.64 11.12 -4.90
CA ASP A 304 -7.11 11.18 -4.81
C ASP A 304 -7.71 11.56 -6.17
N ILE A 305 -8.60 10.71 -6.67
CA ILE A 305 -9.22 10.88 -8.00
C ILE A 305 -10.08 12.15 -8.09
N PHE A 306 -10.58 12.67 -6.95
CA PHE A 306 -11.38 13.88 -6.91
C PHE A 306 -10.64 15.11 -6.36
N ALA A 307 -9.31 15.06 -6.26
CA ALA A 307 -8.49 16.16 -5.74
C ALA A 307 -8.82 17.53 -6.38
N ASP A 308 -9.02 17.58 -7.69
CA ASP A 308 -9.30 18.83 -8.43
C ASP A 308 -10.66 19.44 -8.12
N LYS A 309 -11.64 18.63 -7.71
CA LYS A 309 -13.02 19.06 -7.45
C LYS A 309 -13.26 19.49 -6.01
N GLN A 310 -12.37 19.08 -5.11
CA GLN A 310 -12.52 19.24 -3.66
C GLN A 310 -11.37 20.08 -3.09
N LYS A 311 -10.96 21.14 -3.81
CA LYS A 311 -9.81 21.99 -3.43
C LYS A 311 -9.93 22.61 -2.04
N GLU A 312 -11.16 22.78 -1.54
CA GLU A 312 -11.42 23.37 -0.22
C GLU A 312 -11.40 22.35 0.93
N GLN A 313 -11.54 21.05 0.64
CA GLN A 313 -11.61 20.00 1.65
C GLN A 313 -10.41 19.07 1.57
N LYS A 314 -9.66 18.96 2.67
CA LYS A 314 -8.52 18.05 2.73
C LYS A 314 -8.99 16.59 2.75
N PRO A 315 -8.52 15.72 1.84
CA PRO A 315 -8.81 14.29 1.91
C PRO A 315 -8.32 13.74 3.25
N SER A 316 -9.16 12.94 3.90
CA SER A 316 -8.91 12.50 5.27
C SER A 316 -8.53 11.03 5.38
N ARG A 317 -9.38 10.15 4.84
CA ARG A 317 -9.19 8.70 4.89
C ARG A 317 -9.64 8.09 3.58
N VAL A 318 -9.01 6.99 3.21
CA VAL A 318 -9.37 6.21 2.03
C VAL A 318 -10.77 5.61 2.25
N LYS A 319 -11.67 5.85 1.29
CA LYS A 319 -12.96 5.16 1.15
C LYS A 319 -12.78 3.85 0.38
N ALA A 320 -12.03 3.90 -0.71
CA ALA A 320 -11.71 2.72 -1.52
C ALA A 320 -10.40 2.96 -2.29
N MET A 321 -9.61 1.91 -2.44
CA MET A 321 -8.52 1.88 -3.42
C MET A 321 -9.11 1.54 -4.78
N ILE A 322 -8.95 2.44 -5.75
CA ILE A 322 -9.48 2.24 -7.10
C ILE A 322 -8.46 1.49 -7.96
N MET A 323 -7.19 1.89 -7.86
CA MET A 323 -6.10 1.24 -8.58
C MET A 323 -4.89 1.06 -7.68
N PRO A 324 -4.21 -0.09 -7.76
CA PRO A 324 -2.96 -0.29 -7.04
C PRO A 324 -1.85 0.62 -7.57
N GLY A 325 -0.86 0.82 -6.70
CA GLY A 325 0.42 1.45 -7.01
C GLY A 325 1.52 0.41 -7.13
N PHE A 326 2.75 0.85 -7.33
CA PHE A 326 3.94 -0.01 -7.39
C PHE A 326 5.16 0.68 -6.80
N TYR A 327 6.01 -0.09 -6.14
CA TYR A 327 7.37 0.32 -5.82
C TYR A 327 8.25 0.00 -7.02
N VAL A 328 8.79 1.04 -7.64
CA VAL A 328 9.63 0.96 -8.84
C VAL A 328 10.99 1.53 -8.49
N GLN A 329 11.84 0.67 -7.90
CA GLN A 329 13.16 1.04 -7.37
C GLN A 329 13.10 2.20 -6.35
N ASP A 330 13.63 3.37 -6.72
CA ASP A 330 13.68 4.59 -5.91
C ASP A 330 12.39 5.44 -6.04
N LYS A 331 11.47 5.04 -6.93
CA LYS A 331 10.23 5.75 -7.22
C LYS A 331 9.01 4.96 -6.74
N ILE A 332 7.96 5.71 -6.41
CA ILE A 332 6.67 5.15 -6.06
C ILE A 332 5.65 5.58 -7.11
N LEU A 333 5.07 4.58 -7.78
CA LEU A 333 3.86 4.80 -8.54
C LEU A 333 2.67 4.75 -7.58
N ARG A 334 2.07 5.91 -7.32
CA ARG A 334 1.01 6.07 -6.31
C ARG A 334 -0.23 5.24 -6.62
N CYS A 335 -0.90 4.78 -5.57
CA CYS A 335 -2.25 4.23 -5.66
C CYS A 335 -3.24 5.33 -6.05
N LYS A 336 -4.23 5.00 -6.87
CA LYS A 336 -5.39 5.88 -7.06
C LYS A 336 -6.47 5.50 -6.07
N VAL A 337 -6.90 6.47 -5.27
CA VAL A 337 -7.85 6.25 -4.18
C VAL A 337 -9.04 7.19 -4.30
N LEU A 338 -10.15 6.74 -3.75
CA LEU A 338 -11.28 7.58 -3.43
C LEU A 338 -11.21 7.95 -1.96
N CYS A 339 -11.25 9.24 -1.62
CA CYS A 339 -11.19 9.69 -0.24
C CYS A 339 -12.54 10.09 0.36
N ARG A 340 -12.65 9.96 1.69
CA ARG A 340 -13.63 10.68 2.51
C ARG A 340 -13.04 12.04 2.88
N TYR A 341 -13.83 13.09 2.81
CA TYR A 341 -13.42 14.44 3.16
C TYR A 341 -13.92 14.80 4.56
N LYS A 342 -13.13 15.57 5.30
CA LYS A 342 -13.61 16.17 6.55
C LYS A 342 -14.46 17.38 6.19
N SER A 343 -15.68 17.43 6.73
CA SER A 343 -16.44 18.67 6.74
C SER A 343 -15.65 19.69 7.56
N VAL A 344 -15.38 20.85 6.97
CA VAL A 344 -14.89 22.00 7.72
C VAL A 344 -16.05 22.40 8.63
N ALA A 345 -15.91 22.17 9.94
CA ALA A 345 -16.87 22.69 10.91
C ALA A 345 -16.97 24.20 10.70
N SER A 346 -18.18 24.66 10.37
CA SER A 346 -18.52 26.08 10.20
C SER A 346 -18.64 26.75 11.55
#